data_AF-A0A532DCT5-F1
#
_entry.id   AF-A0A532DCT5-F1
#
_cell.length_a   1.000
_cell.length_b   1.000
_cell.length_c   1.000
_cell.angle_alpha   90.00
_cell.angle_beta   90.00
_cell.angle_gamma   90.00
#
_symmetry.space_group_name_H-M   'P 1'
#
loop_
_entity.id
_entity.type
_entity.pdbx_description
1 polymer ?
#
loop_
_entity_poly.entity_id
_entity_poly.type
_entity_poly.pdbx_seq_one_letter_code
_entity_poly.pdbx_strand_id
1 'polypeptide(L)'
;MRRILSFLMALFVIAVAGLLAYGYYRTLLSEGSPKQAAFVKGLFPSPVPNGFLKGSVDGLEVSWKGKKMHARDQTGINIFAGENGEEERYPFKTDHAKGLRDPALDVLRIDYDLPGNPFWLRRITDEIVQVERGTYLGKVHLRIVPGYPFTMGYFRLEK
;
A
#
# COMPACT_ATOMS: atom_id res chain seq x y z
N MET A 1 42.06 9.07 5.40
CA MET A 1 41.13 8.06 4.85
C MET A 1 40.24 7.42 5.92
N ARG A 2 40.78 6.74 6.96
CA ARG A 2 39.97 6.07 8.01
C ARG A 2 38.94 6.96 8.72
N ARG A 3 39.33 8.18 9.12
CA ARG A 3 38.41 9.13 9.80
C ARG A 3 37.26 9.61 8.91
N ILE A 4 37.52 9.84 7.63
CA ILE A 4 36.49 10.24 6.65
C ILE A 4 35.50 9.10 6.45
N LEU A 5 35.99 7.87 6.27
CA LEU A 5 35.12 6.70 6.12
C LEU A 5 34.26 6.47 7.37
N SER A 6 34.81 6.58 8.58
CA SER A 6 34.04 6.47 9.81
C SER A 6 32.97 7.55 9.95
N PHE A 7 33.27 8.78 9.54
CA PHE A 7 32.31 9.88 9.54
C PHE A 7 31.16 9.63 8.56
N LEU A 8 31.47 9.24 7.31
CA LEU A 8 30.46 8.89 6.32
C LEU A 8 29.58 7.71 6.75
N MET A 9 30.20 6.70 7.38
CA MET A 9 29.46 5.56 7.95
C MET A 9 28.50 6.02 9.05
N ALA A 10 28.93 6.91 9.95
CA ALA A 10 28.07 7.45 10.99
C ALA A 10 26.88 8.22 10.39
N LEU A 11 27.10 9.06 9.38
CA LEU A 11 26.03 9.75 8.68
C LEU A 11 25.04 8.78 8.03
N PHE A 12 25.53 7.71 7.40
CA PHE A 12 24.69 6.67 6.82
C PHE A 12 23.83 5.98 7.88
N VAL A 13 24.41 5.60 9.02
CA VAL A 13 23.67 4.99 10.13
C VAL A 13 22.61 5.93 10.69
N ILE A 14 22.94 7.21 10.87
CA ILE A 14 21.97 8.22 11.32
C ILE A 14 20.83 8.38 10.32
N ALA A 15 21.13 8.40 9.01
CA ALA A 15 20.11 8.49 7.97
C ALA A 15 19.18 7.27 7.97
N VAL A 16 19.74 6.05 8.06
CA VAL A 16 18.95 4.82 8.15
C VAL A 16 18.09 4.80 9.42
N ALA A 17 18.66 5.16 10.57
CA ALA A 17 17.92 5.24 11.82
C ALA A 17 16.79 6.27 11.75
N GLY A 18 17.04 7.43 11.14
CA GLY A 18 16.02 8.46 10.90
C GLY A 18 14.88 7.99 10.01
N LEU A 19 15.18 7.25 8.93
CA LEU A 19 14.17 6.67 8.05
C LEU A 19 13.30 5.62 8.78
N LEU A 20 13.91 4.76 9.59
CA LEU A 20 13.18 3.77 10.39
C LEU A 20 12.31 4.45 11.46
N ALA A 21 12.84 5.47 12.14
CA ALA A 21 12.09 6.26 13.11
C ALA A 21 10.90 6.97 12.45
N TYR A 22 11.10 7.52 11.25
CA TYR A 22 10.02 8.12 10.46
C TYR A 22 8.96 7.08 10.06
N GLY A 23 9.37 5.90 9.59
CA GLY A 23 8.45 4.81 9.28
C GLY A 23 7.61 4.40 10.49
N TYR A 24 8.24 4.28 11.66
CA TYR A 24 7.55 3.96 12.92
C TYR A 24 6.56 5.06 13.31
N TYR A 25 6.99 6.33 13.26
CA TYR A 25 6.13 7.48 13.51
C TYR A 25 4.92 7.52 12.57
N ARG A 26 5.14 7.30 11.26
CA ARG A 26 4.06 7.22 10.25
C ARG A 26 3.10 6.07 10.51
N THR A 27 3.62 4.93 10.99
CA THR A 27 2.81 3.78 11.38
C THR A 27 1.90 4.15 12.54
N LEU A 28 2.45 4.75 13.61
CA LEU A 28 1.66 5.20 14.76
C LEU A 28 0.57 6.21 14.36
N LEU A 29 0.89 7.19 13.53
CA LEU A 29 -0.10 8.16 13.05
C LEU A 29 -1.21 7.49 12.23
N SER A 30 -0.85 6.58 11.33
CA SER A 30 -1.80 5.91 10.45
C SER A 30 -2.71 4.97 11.25
N GLU A 31 -2.14 4.19 12.16
CA GLU A 31 -2.87 3.23 12.99
C GLU A 31 -3.68 3.93 14.11
N GLY A 32 -3.30 5.14 14.53
CA GLY A 32 -4.09 5.97 15.43
C GLY A 32 -5.24 6.73 14.76
N SER A 33 -5.38 6.64 13.42
CA SER A 33 -6.36 7.44 12.68
C SER A 33 -7.77 6.82 12.69
N PRO A 34 -8.84 7.62 12.46
CA PRO A 34 -10.20 7.08 12.27
C PRO A 34 -10.31 6.07 11.13
N LYS A 35 -9.41 6.13 10.14
CA LYS A 35 -9.36 5.18 9.02
C LYS A 35 -8.95 3.80 9.48
N GLN A 36 -8.06 3.67 10.46
CA GLN A 36 -7.74 2.37 11.05
C GLN A 36 -8.99 1.77 11.71
N ALA A 37 -9.73 2.57 12.49
CA ALA A 37 -10.95 2.11 13.14
C ALA A 37 -12.03 1.66 12.14
N ALA A 38 -12.13 2.32 10.98
CA ALA A 38 -12.99 1.88 9.88
C ALA A 38 -12.46 0.61 9.20
N PHE A 39 -11.14 0.54 8.96
CA PHE A 39 -10.49 -0.59 8.29
C PHE A 39 -10.68 -1.90 9.05
N VAL A 40 -10.44 -1.91 10.37
CA VAL A 40 -10.59 -3.13 11.19
C VAL A 40 -12.03 -3.60 11.36
N LYS A 41 -13.01 -2.74 11.04
CA LYS A 41 -14.44 -3.09 10.99
C LYS A 41 -14.89 -3.50 9.58
N GLY A 42 -14.05 -3.28 8.58
CA GLY A 42 -14.33 -3.67 7.21
C GLY A 42 -14.42 -5.18 7.07
N LEU A 43 -15.02 -5.63 5.97
CA LEU A 43 -15.16 -7.04 5.65
C LEU A 43 -14.30 -7.39 4.45
N PHE A 44 -13.95 -8.67 4.33
CA PHE A 44 -13.37 -9.18 3.10
C PHE A 44 -14.32 -8.87 1.92
N PRO A 45 -13.83 -8.28 0.81
CA PRO A 45 -14.67 -7.98 -0.36
C PRO A 45 -15.34 -9.24 -0.93
N SER A 46 -16.68 -9.29 -0.85
CA SER A 46 -17.46 -10.40 -1.40
C SER A 46 -18.67 -9.86 -2.17
N PRO A 47 -18.71 -9.99 -3.51
CA PRO A 47 -17.70 -10.61 -4.36
C PRO A 47 -16.39 -9.79 -4.41
N VAL A 48 -15.28 -10.46 -4.76
CA VAL A 48 -14.01 -9.79 -5.06
C VAL A 48 -14.24 -8.74 -6.16
N PRO A 49 -13.73 -7.51 -6.01
CA PRO A 49 -13.95 -6.45 -6.97
C PRO A 49 -13.38 -6.81 -8.35
N ASN A 50 -14.09 -6.40 -9.39
CA ASN A 50 -13.72 -6.58 -10.78
C ASN A 50 -14.02 -5.29 -11.55
N GLY A 51 -13.19 -4.96 -12.54
CA GLY A 51 -13.28 -3.73 -13.31
C GLY A 51 -12.50 -2.57 -12.69
N PHE A 52 -12.70 -1.37 -13.22
CA PHE A 52 -12.05 -0.16 -12.71
C PHE A 52 -12.70 0.29 -11.40
N LEU A 53 -11.85 0.66 -10.43
CA LEU A 53 -12.21 1.29 -9.18
C LEU A 53 -11.49 2.63 -9.11
N LYS A 54 -12.24 3.72 -9.01
CA LYS A 54 -11.70 5.06 -8.85
C LYS A 54 -11.00 5.20 -7.51
N GLY A 55 -9.77 5.68 -7.54
CA GLY A 55 -8.90 5.87 -6.38
C GLY A 55 -8.90 7.30 -5.88
N SER A 56 -8.78 7.45 -4.56
CA SER A 56 -8.51 8.74 -3.93
C SER A 56 -7.65 8.59 -2.67
N VAL A 57 -6.91 9.64 -2.35
CA VAL A 57 -6.14 9.77 -1.11
C VAL A 57 -6.52 11.09 -0.46
N ASP A 58 -7.06 11.04 0.75
CA ASP A 58 -7.60 12.23 1.40
C ASP A 58 -6.56 13.35 1.52
N GLY A 59 -6.94 14.54 1.06
CA GLY A 59 -6.11 15.74 1.14
C GLY A 59 -4.95 15.78 0.16
N LEU A 60 -4.88 14.87 -0.81
CA LEU A 60 -3.82 14.83 -1.81
C LEU A 60 -4.38 14.72 -3.23
N GLU A 61 -3.98 15.67 -4.07
CA GLU A 61 -4.13 15.52 -5.52
C GLU A 61 -2.96 14.68 -6.05
N VAL A 62 -3.29 13.55 -6.67
CA VAL A 62 -2.31 12.59 -7.20
C VAL A 62 -2.64 12.24 -8.64
N SER A 63 -1.61 11.89 -9.42
CA SER A 63 -1.80 11.39 -10.78
C SER A 63 -2.46 10.01 -10.82
N TRP A 64 -2.37 9.24 -9.74
CA TRP A 64 -3.05 7.95 -9.59
C TRP A 64 -4.57 8.11 -9.62
N LYS A 65 -5.24 7.37 -10.51
CA LYS A 65 -6.69 7.42 -10.74
C LYS A 65 -7.44 6.25 -10.16
N GLY A 66 -6.74 5.16 -9.79
CA GLY A 66 -7.37 3.99 -9.22
C GLY A 66 -6.73 2.68 -9.64
N LYS A 67 -7.50 1.61 -9.56
CA LYS A 67 -7.05 0.25 -9.90
C LYS A 67 -8.06 -0.43 -10.80
N LYS A 68 -7.60 -1.13 -11.82
CA LYS A 68 -8.41 -2.07 -12.59
C LYS A 68 -8.15 -3.47 -12.05
N MET A 69 -9.22 -4.11 -11.57
CA MET A 69 -9.19 -5.43 -10.92
C MET A 69 -9.67 -6.50 -11.89
N HIS A 70 -8.96 -7.63 -11.95
CA HIS A 70 -9.32 -8.82 -12.70
C HIS A 70 -9.58 -9.97 -11.72
N ALA A 71 -10.81 -10.05 -11.21
CA ALA A 71 -11.14 -10.94 -10.09
C ALA A 71 -10.92 -12.42 -10.42
N ARG A 72 -11.24 -12.82 -11.66
CA ARG A 72 -11.07 -14.22 -12.13
C ARG A 72 -9.61 -14.65 -12.14
N ASP A 73 -8.72 -13.75 -12.57
CA ASP A 73 -7.31 -14.04 -12.76
C ASP A 73 -6.47 -13.71 -11.52
N GLN A 74 -7.11 -13.17 -10.48
CA GLN A 74 -6.45 -12.72 -9.25
C GLN A 74 -5.31 -11.74 -9.53
N THR A 75 -5.57 -10.79 -10.43
CA THR A 75 -4.60 -9.76 -10.84
C THR A 75 -5.27 -8.39 -10.93
N GLY A 76 -4.46 -7.37 -11.16
CA GLY A 76 -4.91 -6.04 -11.52
C GLY A 76 -3.77 -5.14 -11.91
N ILE A 77 -4.10 -3.89 -12.21
CA ILE A 77 -3.13 -2.87 -12.60
C ILE A 77 -3.56 -1.49 -12.09
N ASN A 78 -2.60 -0.64 -11.71
CA ASN A 78 -2.93 0.73 -11.33
C ASN A 78 -3.16 1.58 -12.58
N ILE A 79 -4.06 2.54 -12.47
CA ILE A 79 -4.36 3.51 -13.51
C ILE A 79 -3.83 4.87 -13.05
N PHE A 80 -3.11 5.57 -13.92
CA PHE A 80 -2.58 6.91 -13.69
C PHE A 80 -3.03 7.85 -14.81
N ALA A 81 -3.14 9.15 -14.53
CA ALA A 81 -3.17 10.16 -15.59
C ALA A 81 -1.79 10.26 -16.23
N GLY A 82 -1.76 10.16 -17.56
CA GLY A 82 -0.64 10.50 -18.43
C GLY A 82 -0.98 11.69 -19.33
N GLU A 83 -0.03 12.06 -20.19
CA GLU A 83 -0.16 13.22 -21.08
C GLU A 83 -1.28 13.06 -22.13
N ASN A 84 -1.52 11.83 -22.57
CA ASN A 84 -2.47 11.51 -23.66
C ASN A 84 -3.68 10.67 -23.18
N GLY A 85 -3.95 10.65 -21.88
CA GLY A 85 -5.04 9.88 -21.29
C GLY A 85 -4.59 9.03 -20.11
N GLU A 86 -5.34 7.98 -19.80
CA GLU A 86 -5.02 7.07 -18.70
C GLU A 86 -3.93 6.06 -19.10
N GLU A 87 -2.96 5.85 -18.21
CA GLU A 87 -1.87 4.90 -18.35
C GLU A 87 -2.00 3.76 -17.34
N GLU A 88 -1.87 2.53 -17.81
CA GLU A 88 -1.79 1.36 -16.96
C GLU A 88 -0.35 1.11 -16.52
N ARG A 89 -0.10 1.10 -15.22
CA ARG A 89 1.23 0.90 -14.66
C ARG A 89 1.17 0.00 -13.45
N TYR A 90 2.31 -0.65 -13.17
CA TYR A 90 2.51 -1.41 -11.95
C TYR A 90 1.46 -2.51 -11.73
N PRO A 91 1.48 -3.58 -12.55
CA PRO A 91 0.61 -4.72 -12.36
C PRO A 91 0.82 -5.34 -10.98
N PHE A 92 -0.19 -6.03 -10.48
CA PHE A 92 -0.17 -6.70 -9.18
C PHE A 92 -0.98 -8.00 -9.21
N LYS A 93 -0.71 -8.85 -8.22
CA LYS A 93 -1.54 -10.01 -7.90
C LYS A 93 -2.44 -9.70 -6.72
N THR A 94 -3.55 -10.41 -6.63
CA THR A 94 -4.44 -10.35 -5.47
C THR A 94 -4.62 -11.72 -4.85
N ASP A 95 -4.80 -11.75 -3.54
CA ASP A 95 -5.10 -12.98 -2.83
C ASP A 95 -5.84 -12.70 -1.52
N HIS A 96 -6.54 -13.71 -1.00
CA HIS A 96 -7.15 -13.64 0.32
C HIS A 96 -6.06 -13.95 1.35
N ALA A 97 -5.81 -12.98 2.23
CA ALA A 97 -4.83 -13.11 3.30
C ALA A 97 -5.37 -12.59 4.64
N LYS A 98 -4.65 -12.88 5.72
CA LYS A 98 -4.80 -12.15 6.99
C LYS A 98 -4.05 -10.82 6.92
N GLY A 99 -4.57 -9.81 7.61
CA GLY A 99 -3.92 -8.51 7.73
C GLY A 99 -2.52 -8.62 8.36
N LEU A 100 -1.55 -7.92 7.77
CA LEU A 100 -0.15 -7.86 8.19
C LEU A 100 0.03 -7.22 9.56
N ARG A 101 -0.81 -6.23 9.89
CA ARG A 101 -0.86 -5.55 11.19
C ARG A 101 -2.11 -5.91 11.99
N ASP A 102 -3.10 -6.55 11.35
CA ASP A 102 -4.39 -6.91 11.92
C ASP A 102 -4.69 -8.40 11.63
N PRO A 103 -4.02 -9.35 12.30
CA PRO A 103 -4.05 -10.77 11.92
C PRO A 103 -5.42 -11.45 12.11
N ALA A 104 -6.33 -10.83 12.88
CA ALA A 104 -7.70 -11.31 13.03
C ALA A 104 -8.59 -10.99 11.82
N LEU A 105 -8.16 -10.07 10.94
CA LEU A 105 -8.95 -9.55 9.82
C LEU A 105 -8.57 -10.26 8.52
N ASP A 106 -9.58 -10.67 7.76
CA ASP A 106 -9.43 -11.13 6.38
C ASP A 106 -9.42 -9.94 5.42
N VAL A 107 -8.41 -9.86 4.57
CA VAL A 107 -8.20 -8.77 3.61
C VAL A 107 -7.99 -9.32 2.21
N LEU A 108 -8.36 -8.52 1.21
CA LEU A 108 -7.86 -8.72 -0.14
C LEU A 108 -6.48 -8.05 -0.22
N ARG A 109 -5.44 -8.88 -0.23
CA ARG A 109 -4.06 -8.41 -0.38
C ARG A 109 -3.80 -8.06 -1.84
N ILE A 110 -3.05 -6.98 -2.06
CA ILE A 110 -2.45 -6.60 -3.34
C ILE A 110 -0.94 -6.74 -3.20
N ASP A 111 -0.37 -7.65 -3.99
CA ASP A 111 1.06 -7.90 -4.02
C ASP A 111 1.71 -7.36 -5.30
N TYR A 112 2.66 -6.46 -5.10
CA TYR A 112 3.46 -5.84 -6.16
C TYR A 112 4.78 -6.57 -6.44
N ASP A 113 5.10 -7.67 -5.74
CA ASP A 113 6.36 -8.40 -5.90
C ASP A 113 6.41 -9.21 -7.21
N LEU A 114 6.47 -8.50 -8.34
CA LEU A 114 6.52 -9.07 -9.70
C LEU A 114 7.82 -8.67 -10.42
N PRO A 115 8.39 -9.55 -11.28
CA PRO A 115 9.67 -9.31 -11.95
C PRO A 115 9.69 -8.13 -12.95
N GLY A 116 8.55 -7.50 -13.24
CA GLY A 116 8.45 -6.26 -14.04
C GLY A 116 8.28 -4.97 -13.23
N ASN A 117 8.03 -5.07 -11.92
CA ASN A 117 7.85 -3.90 -11.07
C ASN A 117 9.19 -3.36 -10.55
N PRO A 118 9.33 -2.03 -10.38
CA PRO A 118 10.53 -1.45 -9.77
C PRO A 118 10.83 -2.05 -8.39
N PHE A 119 12.12 -2.20 -8.06
CA PHE A 119 12.54 -2.87 -6.83
C PHE A 119 11.93 -2.29 -5.55
N TRP A 120 11.72 -0.96 -5.51
CA TRP A 120 11.13 -0.27 -4.36
C TRP A 120 9.64 -0.59 -4.22
N LEU A 121 8.94 -0.74 -5.34
CA LEU A 121 7.51 -1.03 -5.36
C LEU A 121 7.22 -2.46 -4.92
N ARG A 122 8.12 -3.40 -5.23
CA ARG A 122 8.03 -4.79 -4.78
C ARG A 122 8.06 -4.95 -3.26
N ARG A 123 8.45 -3.89 -2.52
CA ARG A 123 8.37 -3.83 -1.04
C ARG A 123 7.04 -3.28 -0.53
N ILE A 124 6.16 -2.82 -1.42
CA ILE A 124 4.84 -2.32 -1.07
C ILE A 124 3.83 -3.47 -1.12
N THR A 125 2.94 -3.49 -0.15
CA THR A 125 1.77 -4.36 -0.14
C THR A 125 0.58 -3.52 0.28
N ASP A 126 -0.49 -3.53 -0.52
CA ASP A 126 -1.75 -2.93 -0.10
C ASP A 126 -2.67 -4.02 0.46
N GLU A 127 -3.49 -3.65 1.42
CA GLU A 127 -4.57 -4.48 1.95
C GLU A 127 -5.88 -3.74 1.77
N ILE A 128 -6.90 -4.40 1.26
CA ILE A 128 -8.20 -3.79 1.00
C ILE A 128 -9.29 -4.55 1.75
N VAL A 129 -10.16 -3.76 2.39
CA VAL A 129 -11.43 -4.22 2.96
C VAL A 129 -12.58 -3.45 2.33
N GLN A 130 -13.74 -4.08 2.30
CA GLN A 130 -14.98 -3.43 1.94
C GLN A 130 -15.59 -2.76 3.18
N VAL A 131 -15.88 -1.47 3.07
CA VAL A 131 -16.51 -0.70 4.16
C VAL A 131 -17.99 -0.43 3.88
N GLU A 132 -18.36 -0.31 2.60
CA GLU A 132 -19.75 -0.17 2.15
C GLU A 132 -19.92 -0.86 0.78
N ARG A 133 -21.15 -0.90 0.25
CA ARG A 133 -21.40 -1.50 -1.07
C ARG A 133 -20.66 -0.72 -2.17
N GLY A 134 -19.67 -1.37 -2.80
CA GLY A 134 -18.88 -0.76 -3.88
C GLY A 134 -17.80 0.22 -3.41
N THR A 135 -17.62 0.36 -2.09
CA THR A 135 -16.64 1.26 -1.48
C THR A 135 -15.66 0.45 -0.65
N TYR A 136 -14.39 0.68 -0.89
CA TYR A 136 -13.30 -0.05 -0.25
C TYR A 136 -12.30 0.90 0.39
N LEU A 137 -11.74 0.47 1.51
CA LEU A 137 -10.66 1.17 2.18
C LEU A 137 -9.38 0.33 2.02
N GLY A 138 -8.38 0.96 1.42
CA GLY A 138 -7.06 0.41 1.24
C GLY A 138 -6.09 0.92 2.30
N LYS A 139 -5.18 0.05 2.74
CA LYS A 139 -4.09 0.34 3.67
C LYS A 139 -2.76 -0.02 2.99
N VAL A 140 -1.80 0.90 3.02
CA VAL A 140 -0.51 0.74 2.34
C VAL A 140 0.56 0.35 3.36
N HIS A 141 1.26 -0.75 3.10
CA HIS A 141 2.38 -1.22 3.91
C HIS A 141 3.70 -1.18 3.14
N LEU A 142 4.77 -0.74 3.80
CA LEU A 142 6.14 -0.82 3.32
C LEU A 142 6.92 -1.91 4.09
N ARG A 143 7.39 -2.94 3.39
CA ARG A 143 8.08 -4.12 3.91
C ARG A 143 9.60 -4.03 3.72
N ILE A 144 10.22 -3.09 4.45
CA ILE A 144 11.69 -2.91 4.43
C ILE A 144 12.41 -3.67 5.55
N VAL A 145 11.76 -3.85 6.71
CA VAL A 145 12.29 -4.63 7.84
C VAL A 145 11.55 -5.97 7.89
N PRO A 146 12.27 -7.12 7.89
CA PRO A 146 11.63 -8.43 8.01
C PRO A 146 10.76 -8.51 9.27
N GLY A 147 9.51 -8.96 9.11
CA GLY A 147 8.55 -9.10 10.21
C GLY A 147 7.92 -7.79 10.71
N TYR A 148 8.32 -6.63 10.18
CA TYR A 148 7.75 -5.34 10.56
C TYR A 148 7.32 -4.52 9.32
N PRO A 149 6.05 -4.67 8.88
CA PRO A 149 5.49 -3.82 7.84
C PRO A 149 5.14 -2.44 8.42
N PHE A 150 5.66 -1.38 7.80
CA PHE A 150 5.33 0.00 8.17
C PHE A 150 4.04 0.43 7.50
N THR A 151 3.05 0.87 8.28
CA THR A 151 1.78 1.40 7.76
C THR A 151 1.99 2.85 7.30
N MET A 152 1.94 3.09 5.99
CA MET A 152 2.25 4.40 5.41
C MET A 152 1.03 5.33 5.32
N GLY A 153 -0.16 4.75 5.20
CA GLY A 153 -1.41 5.47 5.12
C GLY A 153 -2.53 4.64 4.50
N TYR A 154 -3.56 5.34 4.04
CA TYR A 154 -4.78 4.76 3.48
C TYR A 154 -5.17 5.45 2.19
N PHE A 155 -5.91 4.72 1.36
CA PHE A 155 -6.56 5.22 0.15
C PHE A 155 -7.97 4.66 0.08
N ARG A 156 -8.82 5.25 -0.75
CA ARG A 156 -10.16 4.74 -1.04
C ARG A 156 -10.22 4.21 -2.47
N LEU A 157 -11.11 3.24 -2.68
CA LEU A 157 -11.48 2.75 -4.00
C LEU A 157 -13.01 2.69 -4.09
N GLU A 158 -13.57 3.19 -5.18
CA GLU A 158 -15.01 3.30 -5.40
C GLU A 158 -15.36 2.81 -6.81
N LYS A 159 -16.46 2.06 -6.93
CA LYS A 159 -17.00 1.60 -8.23
C LYS A 159 -17.65 2.72 -9.04
#